data_AF-A0A6A9SV63-F1
#
_entry.id   AF-A0A6A9SV63-F1
#
_cell.length_a   1.000
_cell.length_b   1.000
_cell.length_c   1.000
_cell.angle_alpha   90.00
_cell.angle_beta   90.00
_cell.angle_gamma   90.00
#
_symmetry.space_group_name_H-M   'P 1'
#
loop_
_entity.id
_entity.type
_entity.pdbx_description
1 polymer ?
#
loop_
_entity_poly.entity_id
_entity_poly.type
_entity_poly.pdbx_seq_one_letter_code
_entity_poly.pdbx_strand_id
1 'polypeptide(L)' 'VGLAAAAVYAAALLCNEKVTQSDVSEVADISEVTIRNRYKELLEAGDVVTA' A
#
# COMPACT_ATOMS: atom_id res chain seq x y z
N VAL A 1 -11.62 -0.42 3.13
CA VAL A 1 -11.13 0.78 2.39
C VAL A 1 -9.60 0.88 2.43
N GLY A 2 -8.95 0.85 3.59
CA GLY A 2 -7.47 0.96 3.67
C GLY A 2 -6.66 -0.12 2.93
N LEU A 3 -7.18 -1.34 2.79
CA LEU A 3 -6.49 -2.44 2.09
C LEU A 3 -6.35 -2.18 0.59
N ALA A 4 -7.40 -1.62 -0.05
CA ALA A 4 -7.36 -1.28 -1.48
C ALA A 4 -6.34 -0.18 -1.76
N ALA A 5 -6.28 0.85 -0.91
CA ALA A 5 -5.28 1.92 -1.03
C ALA A 5 -3.84 1.39 -0.87
N ALA A 6 -3.60 0.50 0.08
CA ALA A 6 -2.29 -0.13 0.24
C ALA A 6 -1.92 -1.05 -0.94
N ALA A 7 -2.89 -1.73 -1.53
CA ALA A 7 -2.67 -2.54 -2.74
C ALA A 7 -2.31 -1.66 -3.96
N VAL A 8 -2.98 -0.52 -4.13
CA VAL A 8 -2.64 0.46 -5.19
C VAL A 8 -1.24 1.04 -4.97
N TYR A 9 -0.90 1.41 -3.74
CA TYR A 9 0.45 1.87 -3.40
C TYR A 9 1.51 0.79 -3.69
N ALA A 10 1.26 -0.46 -3.29
CA ALA A 10 2.16 -1.57 -3.57
C ALA A 10 2.34 -1.81 -5.08
N ALA A 11 1.24 -1.76 -5.86
CA ALA A 11 1.28 -1.91 -7.30
C ALA A 11 2.11 -0.80 -7.97
N ALA A 12 1.98 0.45 -7.54
CA ALA A 12 2.78 1.55 -8.05
C ALA A 12 4.28 1.32 -7.82
N LEU A 13 4.68 0.89 -6.62
CA LEU A 13 6.07 0.54 -6.33
C LEU A 13 6.59 -0.61 -7.22
N LEU A 14 5.79 -1.65 -7.42
CA LEU A 14 6.13 -2.79 -8.29
C LEU A 14 6.27 -2.39 -9.76
N CYS A 15 5.48 -1.43 -10.22
CA CYS A 15 5.57 -0.84 -11.55
C CYS A 15 6.67 0.22 -11.67
N ASN A 16 7.45 0.47 -10.60
CA ASN A 16 8.48 1.50 -10.54
C ASN A 16 7.93 2.93 -10.79
N GLU A 17 6.66 3.15 -10.44
CA GLU A 17 6.01 4.44 -10.46
C GLU A 17 6.33 5.23 -9.19
N LYS A 18 6.54 6.53 -9.33
CA LYS A 18 6.87 7.43 -8.21
C LYS A 18 5.60 7.93 -7.53
N VAL A 19 4.89 7.03 -6.87
CA VAL A 19 3.71 7.35 -6.07
C VAL A 19 4.07 7.31 -4.59
N THR A 20 3.72 8.35 -3.85
CA THR A 20 3.89 8.44 -2.40
C THR A 20 2.63 8.01 -1.67
N GLN A 21 2.73 7.77 -0.36
CA GLN A 21 1.56 7.46 0.46
C GLN A 21 0.65 8.68 0.64
N SER A 22 1.21 9.90 0.60
CA SER A 22 0.42 11.14 0.58
C SER A 22 -0.43 11.24 -0.68
N ASP A 23 0.12 10.91 -1.86
CA ASP A 23 -0.63 10.93 -3.13
C ASP A 23 -1.85 9.99 -3.07
N VAL A 24 -1.65 8.79 -2.49
CA VAL A 24 -2.75 7.83 -2.30
C VAL A 24 -3.72 8.28 -1.21
N SER A 25 -3.22 8.90 -0.14
CA SER A 25 -4.02 9.43 0.98
C SER A 25 -5.01 10.49 0.50
N GLU A 26 -4.57 11.41 -0.38
CA GLU A 26 -5.39 12.49 -0.92
C GLU A 26 -6.56 11.96 -1.76
N VAL A 27 -6.33 10.93 -2.57
CA VAL A 27 -7.37 10.36 -3.45
C VAL A 27 -8.30 9.40 -2.71
N ALA A 28 -7.77 8.62 -1.75
CA ALA A 28 -8.52 7.57 -1.07
C ALA A 28 -9.23 8.05 0.21
N ASP A 29 -9.04 9.31 0.61
CA ASP A 29 -9.59 9.91 1.83
C ASP A 29 -9.31 9.06 3.10
N ILE A 30 -8.05 8.62 3.23
CA ILE A 30 -7.57 7.86 4.38
C ILE A 30 -6.19 8.33 4.79
N SER A 31 -5.81 8.11 6.04
CA SER A 31 -4.48 8.54 6.52
C SER A 31 -3.34 7.72 5.92
N GLU A 32 -2.19 8.38 5.72
CA GLU A 32 -0.91 7.71 5.39
C GLU A 32 -0.56 6.60 6.38
N VAL A 33 -0.86 6.79 7.68
CA VAL A 33 -0.61 5.78 8.71
C VAL A 33 -1.43 4.51 8.44
N THR A 34 -2.68 4.64 8.00
CA THR A 34 -3.54 3.52 7.62
C THR A 34 -2.97 2.78 6.40
N ILE A 35 -2.54 3.52 5.37
CA ILE A 35 -1.91 2.95 4.16
C ILE A 35 -0.66 2.18 4.54
N ARG A 36 0.24 2.78 5.32
CA ARG A 36 1.48 2.16 5.80
C ARG A 36 1.24 0.86 6.56
N ASN A 37 0.26 0.85 7.47
CA ASN A 37 -0.05 -0.33 8.28
C ASN A 37 -0.60 -1.46 7.41
N ARG A 38 -1.52 -1.17 6.48
CA ARG A 38 -2.05 -2.17 5.55
C ARG A 38 -1.01 -2.68 4.55
N TYR A 39 -0.09 -1.81 4.12
CA TYR A 39 1.01 -2.19 3.25
C TYR A 39 1.96 -3.19 3.92
N LYS A 40 2.30 -2.98 5.19
CA LYS A 40 3.10 -3.94 5.96
C LYS A 40 2.43 -5.31 6.06
N GLU A 41 1.14 -5.34 6.38
CA GLU A 41 0.38 -6.60 6.42
C GLU A 41 0.34 -7.31 5.06
N LEU A 42 0.24 -6.56 3.96
CA LEU A 42 0.32 -7.12 2.60
C LEU A 42 1.68 -7.79 2.35
N LEU A 43 2.78 -7.16 2.75
CA LEU A 43 4.12 -7.73 2.62
C LEU A 43 4.29 -8.98 3.50
N GLU A 44 3.85 -8.92 4.75
CA GLU A 44 3.89 -10.06 5.68
C GLU A 44 3.09 -11.25 5.13
N ALA A 45 1.91 -11.01 4.57
CA ALA A 45 1.11 -12.05 3.94
C ALA A 45 1.74 -12.61 2.65
N GLY A 46 2.46 -11.77 1.89
CA GLY A 46 3.17 -12.17 0.67
C GLY A 46 4.42 -13.01 0.95
N ASP A 47 5.16 -12.69 2.01
CA ASP A 47 6.38 -13.42 2.42
C ASP A 47 6.05 -14.87 2.86
N VAL A 48 4.85 -15.10 3.41
CA VAL A 48 4.35 -16.45 3.75
C VAL A 48 4.15 -17.34 2.51
N VAL A 49 4.01 -16.75 1.32
CA VAL A 49 3.79 -17.51 0.06
C VAL A 49 5.11 -17.95 -0.58
N THR A 50 6.24 -17.37 -0.18
CA THR A 50 7.57 -17.66 -0.75
C THR A 50 8.46 -18.56 0.11
N ALA A 51 7.96 -19.05 1.26
CA ALA A 51 8.67 -19.95 2.18
C ALA A 51 8.18 -21.41 2.08
#